data_AF-A0A2H9N477-F1
#
_entry.id   AF-A0A2H9N477-F1
#
_cell.length_a   1.000
_cell.length_b   1.000
_cell.length_c   1.000
_cell.angle_alpha   90.00
_cell.angle_beta   90.00
_cell.angle_gamma   90.00
#
_symmetry.space_group_name_H-M   'P 1'
#
loop_
_entity.id
_entity.type
_entity.pdbx_description
1 polymer ?
#
loop_
_entity_poly.entity_id
_entity_poly.type
_entity_poly.pdbx_seq_one_letter_code
_entity_poly.pdbx_strand_id
1 'polypeptide(L)' 'ITVTLGDNTIGLQIGNTSAVVNGTVMTLDAAPYIKNDRTMVPFRVIA' A
#
# COMPACT_ATOMS: atom_id res chain seq x y z
N ILE A 1 -8.25 2.77 2.22
CA ILE A 1 -8.33 2.80 0.74
C ILE A 1 -7.79 1.45 0.26
N THR A 2 -8.66 0.58 -0.22
CA THR A 2 -8.26 -0.76 -0.68
C THR A 2 -7.88 -0.67 -2.15
N VAL A 3 -6.59 -0.82 -2.46
CA VAL A 3 -6.06 -0.78 -3.81
C VAL A 3 -5.78 -2.22 -4.24
N THR A 4 -6.45 -2.67 -5.28
CA THR A 4 -6.23 -4.01 -5.85
C THR A 4 -5.32 -3.85 -7.06
N LEU A 5 -4.10 -4.38 -6.98
CA LEU A 5 -3.12 -4.32 -8.07
C LEU A 5 -2.90 -5.75 -8.60
N GLY A 6 -3.58 -6.07 -9.70
CA GLY A 6 -3.59 -7.44 -10.24
C GLY A 6 -4.25 -8.40 -9.24
N ASP A 7 -3.51 -9.45 -8.85
CA ASP A 7 -3.96 -10.45 -7.87
C ASP A 7 -3.71 -10.04 -6.40
N ASN A 8 -2.96 -8.95 -6.16
CA ASN A 8 -2.62 -8.50 -4.82
C ASN A 8 -3.62 -7.46 -4.30
N THR A 9 -4.32 -7.80 -3.22
CA THR A 9 -5.20 -6.86 -2.51
C THR A 9 -4.42 -6.15 -1.42
N ILE A 10 -4.31 -4.82 -1.54
CA ILE A 10 -3.53 -4.00 -0.62
C ILE A 10 -4.44 -2.96 0.03
N GLY A 11 -4.79 -3.20 1.30
CA GLY A 11 -5.47 -2.25 2.16
C GLY A 11 -4.49 -1.19 2.67
N LEU A 12 -4.43 -0.05 2.01
CA LEU A 12 -3.54 1.06 2.40
C LEU A 12 -4.37 2.20 2.97
N GLN A 13 -3.79 2.95 3.89
CA GLN A 13 -4.35 4.21 4.33
C GLN A 13 -3.38 5.32 3.96
N ILE A 14 -3.81 6.23 3.09
CA ILE A 14 -2.98 7.36 2.64
C ILE A 14 -2.62 8.21 3.85
N GLY A 15 -1.33 8.53 3.97
CA GLY A 15 -0.78 9.23 5.14
C GLY A 15 -0.52 8.35 6.37
N ASN A 16 -0.81 7.05 6.30
CA ASN A 16 -0.50 6.09 7.35
C ASN A 16 0.64 5.18 6.90
N THR A 17 1.58 4.91 7.81
CA THR A 17 2.65 3.94 7.59
C THR A 17 2.20 2.49 7.81
N SER A 18 0.93 2.23 8.15
CA SER A 18 0.41 0.86 8.24
C SER A 18 -0.35 0.43 6.98
N ALA A 19 0.09 -0.68 6.39
CA ALA A 19 -0.52 -1.35 5.23
C ALA A 19 -1.08 -2.70 5.65
N VAL A 20 -2.12 -3.16 4.95
CA VAL A 20 -2.60 -4.53 4.98
C VAL A 20 -2.37 -5.13 3.60
N VAL A 21 -1.39 -6.02 3.47
CA VAL A 21 -1.07 -6.69 2.20
C VAL A 21 -1.60 -8.12 2.29
N ASN A 22 -2.58 -8.46 1.45
CA ASN A 22 -3.13 -9.82 1.39
C ASN A 22 -3.55 -10.40 2.76
N GLY A 23 -4.13 -9.57 3.63
CA GLY A 23 -4.55 -9.95 4.99
C GLY A 23 -3.46 -9.83 6.08
N THR A 24 -2.22 -9.51 5.71
CA THR A 24 -1.11 -9.30 6.66
C THR A 24 -0.90 -7.82 6.93
N VAL A 25 -0.86 -7.41 8.19
CA VAL A 25 -0.52 -6.03 8.57
C VAL A 25 0.99 -5.85 8.50
N MET A 26 1.44 -4.90 7.67
CA MET A 26 2.84 -4.53 7.51
C MET A 26 3.02 -3.03 7.76
N THR A 27 4.03 -2.68 8.55
CA THR A 27 4.50 -1.31 8.68
C THR A 27 5.41 -0.95 7.52
N LEU A 28 5.00 0.07 6.76
CA LEU A 28 5.74 0.75 5.72
C LEU A 28 6.76 1.74 6.32
N ASP A 29 7.92 1.85 5.69
CA ASP A 29 8.89 2.91 6.00
C ASP A 29 8.44 4.29 5.49
N ALA A 30 7.53 4.34 4.51
CA ALA A 30 6.98 5.59 4.00
C ALA A 30 5.49 5.45 3.71
N ALA A 31 4.73 6.50 4.04
CA ALA A 31 3.30 6.52 3.80
C ALA A 31 3.02 6.49 2.28
N PRO A 32 2.06 5.65 1.82
CA PRO A 32 1.64 5.63 0.44
C PRO A 32 0.93 6.93 0.09
N TYR A 33 1.18 7.43 -1.12
CA TYR A 33 0.60 8.66 -1.63
C TYR A 33 0.12 8.48 -3.07
N ILE A 34 -0.88 9.25 -3.48
CA ILE A 34 -1.37 9.23 -4.86
C ILE A 34 -0.57 10.24 -5.68
N LYS A 35 -0.06 9.80 -6.83
CA LYS A 35 0.57 10.64 -7.85
C LYS A 35 0.15 10.17 -9.22
N ASN A 36 -0.39 11.07 -10.05
CA ASN A 36 -0.88 10.78 -11.41
C ASN A 36 -1.82 9.56 -11.46
N ASP A 37 -2.87 9.57 -10.63
CA ASP A 37 -3.87 8.49 -10.50
C ASP A 37 -3.31 7.11 -10.11
N ARG A 38 -2.04 7.06 -9.68
CA ARG A 38 -1.39 5.85 -9.20
C ARG A 38 -0.99 6.03 -7.74
N THR A 39 -1.31 5.03 -6.93
CA THR A 39 -0.82 4.96 -5.56
C THR A 39 0.64 4.54 -5.59
N MET A 40 1.54 5.45 -5.21
CA MET A 40 2.95 5.14 -5.01
C MET A 40 3.12 4.47 -3.65
N VAL A 41 3.58 3.23 -3.67
CA VAL A 41 3.82 2.40 -2.49
C VAL A 41 5.32 2.06 -2.44
N PRO A 42 5.96 2.10 -1.27
CA PRO A 42 7.34 1.66 -1.11
C PRO A 42 7.54 0.22 -1.60
N PHE A 43 8.61 -0.02 -2.36
CA PHE A 43 8.93 -1.34 -2.94
C PHE A 43 9.00 -2.46 -1.89
N ARG A 44 9.38 -2.14 -0.64
CA ARG A 44 9.48 -3.11 0.46
C ARG A 44 8.17 -3.83 0.81
N VAL A 45 7.03 -3.29 0.39
CA VAL A 45 5.68 -3.82 0.72
C VAL A 45 5.23 -4.86 -0.30
N ILE A 46 5.88 -4.87 -1.47
CA ILE A 46 5.49 -5.63 -2.65
C ILE A 46 6.45 -6.80 -2.93
N ALA A 47 7.51 -6.94 -2.15
CA ALA A 47 8.53 -7.99 -2.28
C ALA A 47 8.19 -9.22 -1.43
#